data_AF-A0A1Y0VQJ8-F1
#
_entry.id   AF-A0A1Y0VQJ8-F1
#
_cell.length_a   1.000
_cell.length_b   1.000
_cell.length_c   1.000
_cell.angle_alpha   90.00
_cell.angle_beta   90.00
_cell.angle_gamma   90.00
#
_symmetry.space_group_name_H-M   'P 1'
#
loop_
_entity.id
_entity.type
_entity.pdbx_description
1 polymer ?
#
loop_
_entity_poly.entity_id
_entity_poly.type
_entity_poly.pdbx_seq_one_letter_code
_entity_poly.pdbx_strand_id
1 'polypeptide(L)'
;MGWHPEDAKDFHEAERIKLLEQLQNPKVVALGEIGLDYHWDTSPQKVQRQVFEEQLQIAIEQNLPISIHNRDATEDTYAILKNAGVDKIKGVMHSFNGDVEWMESSWISGLTFHLVEWQVSKKLK
;
A
#
# COMPACT_ATOMS: atom_id res chain seq x y z
N MET A 1 1.46 -0.15 -11.66
CA MET A 1 2.63 0.75 -11.76
C MET A 1 2.69 1.50 -10.46
N GLY A 2 3.84 1.60 -9.81
CA GLY A 2 4.00 2.22 -8.50
C GLY A 2 5.44 2.06 -8.02
N TRP A 3 5.76 2.68 -6.90
CA TRP A 3 7.08 2.64 -6.29
C TRP A 3 7.02 1.83 -5.00
N HIS A 4 7.79 0.74 -4.98
CA HIS A 4 7.84 -0.21 -3.88
C HIS A 4 8.55 0.41 -2.65
N PRO A 5 8.15 0.09 -1.41
CA PRO A 5 8.78 0.62 -0.20
C PRO A 5 10.30 0.41 -0.16
N GLU A 6 10.78 -0.72 -0.65
CA GLU A 6 12.22 -1.01 -0.67
C GLU A 6 13.02 -0.03 -1.55
N ASP A 7 12.39 0.53 -2.58
CA ASP A 7 12.98 1.48 -3.53
C ASP A 7 12.59 2.94 -3.23
N ALA A 8 11.89 3.21 -2.12
CA ALA A 8 11.35 4.54 -1.80
C ALA A 8 12.42 5.63 -1.71
N LYS A 9 13.65 5.31 -1.30
CA LYS A 9 14.77 6.25 -1.26
C LYS A 9 15.13 6.87 -2.62
N ASP A 10 14.78 6.18 -3.71
CA ASP A 10 15.06 6.61 -5.07
C ASP A 10 13.85 7.32 -5.71
N PHE A 11 12.74 7.48 -4.98
CA PHE A 11 11.57 8.21 -5.46
C PHE A 11 11.77 9.71 -5.29
N HIS A 12 12.24 10.36 -6.35
CA HIS A 12 12.39 11.81 -6.42
C HIS A 12 11.47 12.41 -7.48
N GLU A 13 11.58 13.71 -7.72
CA GLU A 13 10.73 14.44 -8.67
C GLU A 13 10.76 13.82 -10.08
N ALA A 14 11.91 13.32 -10.54
CA ALA A 14 12.02 12.70 -11.85
C ALA A 14 11.21 11.39 -11.95
N GLU A 15 11.28 10.56 -10.92
CA GLU A 15 10.55 9.30 -10.80
C GLU A 15 9.06 9.54 -10.63
N ARG A 16 8.70 10.59 -9.87
CA ARG A 16 7.33 11.08 -9.73
C ARG A 16 6.74 11.48 -11.08
N ILE A 17 7.44 12.31 -11.86
CA ILE A 17 7.00 12.73 -13.20
C ILE A 17 6.82 11.50 -14.09
N LYS A 18 7.81 10.60 -14.11
CA LYS A 18 7.77 9.36 -14.89
C LYS A 18 6.58 8.48 -14.50
N LEU A 19 6.28 8.35 -13.21
CA LEU A 19 5.12 7.61 -12.73
C LEU A 19 3.83 8.24 -13.27
N LEU A 20 3.66 9.56 -13.16
CA LEU A 20 2.48 10.26 -13.65
C LEU A 20 2.27 10.08 -15.17
N GLU A 21 3.35 10.13 -15.95
CA GLU A 21 3.32 9.84 -17.39
C GLU A 21 2.88 8.41 -17.67
N GLN A 22 3.42 7.43 -16.93
CA GLN A 22 3.06 6.03 -17.07
C GLN A 22 1.60 5.76 -16.72
N LEU A 23 1.05 6.47 -15.72
CA LEU A 23 -0.36 6.36 -15.34
C LEU A 23 -1.33 6.85 -16.42
N GLN A 24 -0.87 7.65 -17.40
CA GLN A 24 -1.70 8.05 -18.55
C GLN A 24 -1.93 6.90 -19.54
N ASN A 25 -1.17 5.80 -19.44
CA ASN A 25 -1.35 4.67 -20.33
C ASN A 25 -2.63 3.90 -19.98
N PRO A 26 -3.58 3.71 -20.91
CA PRO A 26 -4.85 3.04 -20.64
C PRO A 26 -4.71 1.55 -20.25
N LYS A 27 -3.53 0.95 -20.43
CA LYS A 27 -3.23 -0.40 -19.94
C LYS A 27 -2.93 -0.44 -18.43
N VAL A 28 -2.68 0.71 -17.80
CA VAL A 28 -2.44 0.80 -16.36
C VAL A 28 -3.78 0.97 -15.66
N VAL A 29 -4.15 -0.03 -14.85
CA VAL A 29 -5.47 -0.11 -14.20
C VAL A 29 -5.41 0.06 -12.68
N ALA A 30 -4.20 0.16 -12.11
CA ALA A 30 -3.98 0.33 -10.68
C ALA A 30 -2.59 0.93 -10.37
N LEU A 31 -2.52 1.65 -9.25
CA LEU A 31 -1.28 2.15 -8.65
C LEU A 31 -0.74 1.13 -7.65
N GLY A 32 0.48 0.66 -7.84
CA GLY A 32 1.05 -0.43 -7.07
C GLY A 32 2.23 -1.11 -7.77
N GLU A 33 3.09 -1.80 -7.02
CA GLU A 33 2.96 -2.05 -5.56
C GLU A 33 3.55 -0.89 -4.72
N ILE A 34 2.79 -0.41 -3.73
CA ILE A 34 3.14 0.73 -2.83
C ILE A 34 2.92 0.33 -1.38
N GLY A 35 3.54 0.97 -0.40
CA GLY A 35 3.25 0.67 1.01
C GLY A 35 4.46 0.79 1.92
N LEU A 36 4.57 -0.08 2.93
CA LEU A 36 5.63 -0.07 3.93
C LEU A 36 6.25 -1.46 4.11
N ASP A 37 7.57 -1.51 4.17
CA ASP A 37 8.35 -2.69 4.52
C ASP A 37 9.37 -2.33 5.61
N TYR A 38 9.10 -2.75 6.84
CA TYR A 38 10.01 -2.54 7.97
C TYR A 38 10.90 -3.75 8.25
N HIS A 39 10.79 -4.80 7.45
CA HIS A 39 11.60 -6.00 7.59
C HIS A 39 13.01 -5.78 7.04
N TRP A 40 13.11 -5.12 5.88
CA TRP A 40 14.39 -4.81 5.23
C TRP A 40 14.75 -3.33 5.40
N ASP A 41 15.99 -3.06 5.83
CA ASP A 41 16.53 -1.70 5.92
C ASP A 41 17.09 -1.22 4.56
N THR A 42 16.25 -1.28 3.52
CA THR A 42 16.59 -0.90 2.14
C THR A 42 16.33 0.58 1.86
N SER A 43 15.27 1.13 2.46
CA SER A 43 14.90 2.53 2.42
C SER A 43 14.47 3.00 3.82
N PRO A 44 14.89 4.20 4.29
CA PRO A 44 14.53 4.68 5.62
C PRO A 44 13.01 4.75 5.82
N GLN A 45 12.49 4.27 6.96
CA GLN A 45 11.05 4.21 7.24
C GLN A 45 10.33 5.56 7.00
N LYS A 46 10.96 6.67 7.40
CA LYS A 46 10.42 8.01 7.16
C LYS A 46 10.20 8.30 5.67
N VAL A 47 11.14 7.88 4.83
CA VAL A 47 11.04 8.06 3.37
C VAL A 47 9.97 7.14 2.81
N GLN A 48 9.90 5.88 3.24
CA GLN A 48 8.82 4.97 2.83
C GLN A 48 7.43 5.57 3.12
N ARG A 49 7.22 6.12 4.31
CA ARG A 49 5.96 6.77 4.70
C ARG A 49 5.62 7.96 3.81
N GLN A 50 6.58 8.85 3.55
CA GLN A 50 6.39 10.01 2.68
C GLN A 50 6.00 9.59 1.26
N VAL A 51 6.72 8.63 0.68
CA VAL A 51 6.47 8.12 -0.68
C VAL A 51 5.13 7.38 -0.75
N PHE A 52 4.76 6.65 0.30
CA PHE A 52 3.48 5.97 0.37
C PHE A 52 2.32 6.96 0.42
N GLU A 53 2.38 7.96 1.32
CA GLU A 53 1.39 9.03 1.42
C GLU A 53 1.22 9.79 0.09
N GLU A 54 2.34 10.11 -0.58
CA GLU A 54 2.31 10.78 -1.87
C GLU A 54 1.64 9.94 -2.96
N GLN A 55 1.97 8.64 -3.04
CA GLN A 55 1.34 7.75 -4.00
C GLN A 55 -0.16 7.55 -3.71
N LEU A 56 -0.58 7.49 -2.45
CA LEU A 56 -1.99 7.45 -2.10
C LEU A 56 -2.74 8.69 -2.60
N GLN A 57 -2.14 9.87 -2.45
CA GLN A 57 -2.73 11.11 -2.95
C GLN A 57 -2.89 11.07 -4.48
N ILE A 58 -1.88 10.58 -5.21
CA ILE A 58 -1.95 10.39 -6.67
C ILE A 58 -3.09 9.44 -7.05
N ALA A 59 -3.23 8.31 -6.35
CA ALA A 59 -4.30 7.35 -6.63
C ALA A 59 -5.69 7.95 -6.41
N ILE A 60 -5.88 8.74 -5.35
CA ILE A 60 -7.15 9.40 -5.06
C ILE A 60 -7.48 10.43 -6.12
N GLU A 61 -6.52 11.28 -6.50
CA GLU A 61 -6.71 12.32 -7.53
C GLU A 61 -7.05 11.74 -8.90
N GLN A 62 -6.46 10.58 -9.24
CA GLN A 62 -6.71 9.90 -10.51
C GLN A 62 -7.83 8.85 -10.43
N ASN A 63 -8.46 8.68 -9.26
CA ASN A 63 -9.46 7.65 -9.00
C ASN A 63 -9.00 6.23 -9.41
N LEU A 64 -7.73 5.91 -9.11
CA LEU A 64 -7.11 4.63 -9.43
C LEU A 64 -7.19 3.66 -8.24
N PRO A 65 -7.50 2.38 -8.48
CA PRO A 65 -7.33 1.35 -7.48
C PRO A 65 -5.87 1.23 -7.02
N ILE A 66 -5.65 0.85 -5.75
CA ILE A 66 -4.30 0.65 -5.17
C ILE A 66 -3.98 -0.81 -4.86
N SER A 67 -2.71 -1.19 -5.02
CA SER A 67 -2.16 -2.47 -4.54
C SER A 67 -1.07 -2.20 -3.49
N ILE A 68 -1.31 -2.68 -2.28
CA ILE A 68 -0.55 -2.28 -1.08
C ILE A 68 0.32 -3.45 -0.59
N HIS A 69 1.62 -3.19 -0.46
CA HIS A 69 2.57 -3.99 0.28
C HIS A 69 2.55 -3.62 1.76
N ASN A 70 2.59 -4.63 2.61
CA ASN A 70 2.72 -4.44 4.04
C ASN A 70 3.56 -5.58 4.63
N ARG A 71 4.67 -5.24 5.29
CA ARG A 71 5.49 -6.21 6.01
C ARG A 71 6.07 -5.57 7.27
N ASP A 72 5.77 -6.19 8.42
CA ASP A 72 6.17 -5.71 9.75
C ASP A 72 5.80 -4.24 10.05
N ALA A 73 4.81 -3.69 9.33
CA ALA A 73 4.44 -2.27 9.34
C ALA A 73 2.91 -2.04 9.39
N THR A 74 2.13 -3.04 9.83
CA THR A 74 0.66 -3.08 9.69
C THR A 74 -0.05 -1.88 10.32
N GLU A 75 0.35 -1.49 11.52
CA GLU A 75 -0.28 -0.38 12.26
C GLU A 75 -0.08 0.97 11.55
N ASP A 76 1.16 1.25 11.12
CA ASP A 76 1.50 2.47 10.39
C ASP A 76 0.82 2.52 9.01
N THR A 77 0.83 1.39 8.29
CA THR A 77 0.16 1.26 6.99
C THR A 77 -1.31 1.64 7.11
N TYR A 78 -1.99 1.11 8.13
CA TYR A 78 -3.40 1.39 8.35
C TYR A 78 -3.68 2.82 8.80
N ALA A 79 -2.87 3.36 9.71
CA ALA A 79 -2.99 4.75 10.13
C ALA A 79 -2.88 5.71 8.93
N ILE A 80 -1.94 5.46 8.03
CA ILE A 80 -1.77 6.24 6.79
C ILE A 80 -2.99 6.11 5.88
N LEU A 81 -3.45 4.88 5.59
CA LEU A 81 -4.61 4.65 4.73
C LEU A 81 -5.88 5.33 5.27
N LYS A 82 -6.11 5.23 6.58
CA LYS A 82 -7.25 5.86 7.25
C LYS A 82 -7.22 7.38 7.14
N ASN A 83 -6.03 7.98 7.27
CA ASN A 83 -5.86 9.43 7.19
C ASN A 83 -5.93 9.94 5.74
N ALA A 84 -5.51 9.14 4.77
CA ALA A 84 -5.49 9.52 3.35
C ALA A 84 -6.89 9.61 2.73
N GLY A 85 -7.94 9.02 3.34
CA GLY A 85 -9.28 9.03 2.76
C GLY A 85 -9.41 8.11 1.55
N VAL A 86 -8.78 6.93 1.61
CA VAL A 86 -8.83 5.90 0.56
C VAL A 86 -10.20 5.23 0.44
N ASP A 87 -11.17 5.58 1.30
CA ASP A 87 -12.55 5.09 1.26
C ASP A 87 -13.31 5.45 -0.03
N LYS A 88 -12.74 6.38 -0.81
CA LYS A 88 -13.24 6.82 -2.12
C LYS A 88 -12.73 5.97 -3.29
N ILE A 89 -11.71 5.15 -3.08
CA ILE A 89 -11.09 4.31 -4.11
C ILE A 89 -11.11 2.84 -3.69
N LYS A 90 -10.81 1.95 -4.64
CA LYS A 90 -10.67 0.52 -4.35
C LYS A 90 -9.23 0.19 -4.00
N GLY A 91 -9.01 -0.83 -3.19
CA GLY A 91 -7.65 -1.32 -2.98
C GLY A 91 -7.56 -2.76 -2.56
N VAL A 92 -6.38 -3.33 -2.74
CA VAL A 92 -6.01 -4.64 -2.21
C VAL A 92 -4.76 -4.48 -1.35
N MET A 93 -4.79 -5.03 -0.13
CA MET A 93 -3.59 -5.20 0.69
C MET A 93 -3.10 -6.64 0.60
N HIS A 94 -1.86 -6.80 0.11
CA HIS A 94 -1.20 -8.09 0.00
C HIS A 94 -0.60 -8.50 1.35
N SER A 95 -0.69 -9.80 1.67
CA SER A 95 -0.04 -10.41 2.85
C SER A 95 -0.48 -9.79 4.18
N PHE A 96 -1.80 -9.72 4.39
CA PHE A 96 -2.31 -9.38 5.72
C PHE A 96 -1.99 -10.49 6.71
N ASN A 97 -1.19 -10.17 7.73
CA ASN A 97 -0.74 -11.08 8.79
C ASN A 97 -1.39 -10.79 10.16
N GLY A 98 -2.40 -9.92 10.20
CA GLY A 98 -3.19 -9.69 11.42
C GLY A 98 -4.23 -10.77 11.63
N ASP A 99 -4.85 -10.79 12.80
CA ASP A 99 -5.98 -11.67 13.08
C ASP A 99 -7.31 -11.08 12.59
N VAL A 100 -8.37 -11.89 12.73
CA VAL A 100 -9.74 -11.50 12.31
C VAL A 100 -10.24 -10.30 13.10
N GLU A 101 -9.93 -10.22 14.40
CA GLU A 101 -10.34 -9.11 15.25
C GLU A 101 -9.71 -7.80 14.77
N TRP A 102 -8.42 -7.84 14.43
CA TRP A 102 -7.71 -6.70 13.87
C TRP A 102 -8.31 -6.29 12.52
N MET A 103 -8.57 -7.24 11.62
CA MET A 103 -9.20 -6.97 10.32
C MET A 103 -10.58 -6.32 10.47
N GLU A 104 -11.42 -6.79 11.40
CA GLU A 104 -12.74 -6.22 11.67
C GLU A 104 -12.64 -4.80 12.26
N SER A 105 -11.74 -4.60 13.24
CA SER A 105 -11.52 -3.29 13.87
C SER A 105 -10.87 -2.26 12.95
N SER A 106 -10.14 -2.75 11.95
CA SER A 106 -9.36 -1.97 10.99
C SER A 106 -9.96 -2.04 9.58
N TRP A 107 -11.28 -2.17 9.48
CA TRP A 107 -11.95 -2.14 8.18
C TRP A 107 -12.01 -0.71 7.63
N ILE A 108 -11.54 -0.53 6.39
CA ILE A 108 -11.77 0.67 5.59
C ILE A 108 -12.65 0.28 4.40
N SER A 109 -13.77 1.00 4.23
CA SER A 109 -14.65 0.82 3.09
C SER A 109 -13.87 0.92 1.76
N GLY A 110 -14.09 -0.01 0.83
CA GLY A 110 -13.39 -0.02 -0.47
C GLY A 110 -12.06 -0.77 -0.49
N LEU A 111 -11.50 -1.12 0.67
CA LEU A 111 -10.28 -1.92 0.77
C LEU A 111 -10.60 -3.41 0.95
N THR A 112 -9.90 -4.28 0.23
CA THR A 112 -9.98 -5.76 0.39
C THR A 112 -8.64 -6.28 0.91
N PHE A 113 -8.69 -7.13 1.93
CA PHE A 113 -7.50 -7.79 2.48
C PHE A 113 -7.34 -9.18 1.88
N HIS A 114 -6.16 -9.48 1.33
CA HIS A 114 -5.81 -10.82 0.87
C HIS A 114 -4.96 -11.54 1.93
N LEU A 115 -5.52 -12.61 2.49
CA LEU A 115 -4.82 -13.53 3.37
C LEU A 115 -3.92 -14.45 2.54
N VAL A 116 -2.66 -14.60 2.97
CA VAL A 116 -1.75 -15.61 2.42
C VAL A 116 -1.83 -16.89 3.25
N GLU A 117 -1.88 -18.05 2.57
CA GLU A 117 -2.20 -19.38 3.12
C GLU A 117 -1.40 -19.80 4.37
N TRP A 118 -0.19 -19.25 4.57
CA TRP A 118 0.75 -19.74 5.58
C TRP A 118 0.21 -19.65 7.02
N GLN A 119 -0.73 -18.74 7.30
CA GLN A 119 -1.23 -18.51 8.67
C GLN A 119 -2.58 -19.16 9.02
N VAL A 120 -3.38 -19.60 8.05
CA VAL A 120 -4.62 -20.37 8.35
C VAL A 120 -4.27 -21.69 9.04
N SER A 121 -3.08 -22.23 8.79
CA SER A 121 -2.58 -23.46 9.41
C SER A 121 -2.29 -23.36 10.92
N LYS A 122 -2.15 -22.14 11.48
CA LYS A 122 -1.87 -21.95 12.92
C LYS A 122 -3.11 -21.99 13.82
N LYS A 123 -4.32 -21.91 13.27
CA LYS A 123 -5.59 -22.03 14.03
C LYS A 123 -6.27 -23.40 13.90
N LEU A 124 -5.70 -24.33 13.12
CA LEU A 124 -6.23 -25.70 12.94
C LEU A 124 -5.40 -26.78 13.66
N LYS A 125 -4.72 -26.42 14.75
CA LYS A 125 -4.12 -27.40 15.68
C LYS A 125 -4.65 -27.20 17.09
#